data_AF-A0A6A7RYZ5-F1
#
_entry.id   AF-A0A6A7RYZ5-F1
#
_cell.length_a   1.000
_cell.length_b   1.000
_cell.length_c   1.000
_cell.angle_alpha   90.00
_cell.angle_beta   90.00
_cell.angle_gamma   90.00
#
_symmetry.space_group_name_H-M   'P 1'
#
loop_
_entity.id
_entity.type
_entity.pdbx_description
1 polymer ?
#
loop_
_entity_poly.entity_id
_entity_poly.type
_entity_poly.pdbx_seq_one_letter_code
_entity_poly.pdbx_strand_id
1 'polypeptide(L)'
;LIPYFIAAHPGTTDRDMLNLALWLKRNKFRLDQVQTFLPTPMAIATAMYHSEKNPLAKVGRASATVETVRNARQRRLHKAFLRYHDANNWPLLREALKQMGRADLIGNGHQQLIPSFQPPGTGTRRPPPASATAKTAPRAPVRAAVSAAPAGTRSRKR
;
A
#
# COMPACT_ATOMS: atom_id res chain seq x y z
N LEU A 1 20.61 0.69 3.43
CA LEU A 1 19.44 1.44 3.95
C LEU A 1 18.33 1.37 2.91
N ILE A 2 17.13 0.87 3.27
CA ILE A 2 15.97 0.91 2.37
C ILE A 2 15.20 2.22 2.68
N PRO A 3 14.94 3.06 1.67
CA PRO A 3 14.29 4.34 1.84
C PRO A 3 12.77 4.16 2.07
N TYR A 4 12.25 4.79 3.12
CA TYR A 4 10.84 4.74 3.50
C TYR A 4 10.13 6.05 3.22
N PHE A 5 9.01 6.01 2.51
CA PHE A 5 8.25 7.21 2.15
C PHE A 5 6.85 7.18 2.76
N ILE A 6 6.39 8.36 3.18
CA ILE A 6 5.04 8.58 3.71
C ILE A 6 4.18 9.22 2.61
N ALA A 7 3.09 8.55 2.25
CA ALA A 7 2.03 9.08 1.37
C ALA A 7 0.94 9.77 2.19
N ALA A 8 0.12 10.63 1.56
CA ALA A 8 -1.04 11.25 2.19
C ALA A 8 -0.72 12.10 3.43
N HIS A 9 0.46 12.73 3.45
CA HIS A 9 0.83 13.65 4.52
C HIS A 9 -0.06 14.91 4.49
N PRO A 10 -0.47 15.46 5.65
CA PRO A 10 -1.20 16.73 5.70
C PRO A 10 -0.44 17.86 5.01
N GLY A 11 -1.15 18.68 4.23
CA GLY A 11 -0.58 19.73 3.38
C GLY A 11 -0.08 19.24 2.02
N THR A 12 -0.29 17.97 1.69
CA THR A 12 0.07 17.42 0.37
C THR A 12 -1.18 17.29 -0.50
N THR A 13 -1.12 17.87 -1.69
CA THR A 13 -2.16 17.73 -2.73
C THR A 13 -1.88 16.57 -3.68
N ASP A 14 -2.85 16.20 -4.51
CA ASP A 14 -2.65 15.20 -5.57
C ASP A 14 -1.57 15.64 -6.58
N ARG A 15 -1.44 16.96 -6.82
CA ARG A 15 -0.39 17.52 -7.69
C ARG A 15 1.00 17.37 -7.09
N ASP A 16 1.14 17.52 -5.77
CA ASP A 16 2.43 17.36 -5.10
C ASP A 16 2.91 15.91 -5.17
N MET A 17 2.00 14.95 -4.98
CA MET A 17 2.29 13.53 -5.13
C MET A 17 2.65 13.16 -6.56
N LEU A 18 1.98 13.76 -7.55
CA LEU A 18 2.36 13.61 -8.96
C LEU A 18 3.78 14.14 -9.22
N ASN A 19 4.09 15.35 -8.75
CA ASN A 19 5.40 15.96 -8.92
C ASN A 19 6.50 15.12 -8.26
N LEU A 20 6.24 14.58 -7.07
CA LEU A 20 7.15 13.67 -6.39
C LEU A 20 7.34 12.37 -7.18
N ALA A 21 6.28 11.79 -7.74
CA ALA A 21 6.38 10.60 -8.60
C ALA A 21 7.24 10.84 -9.84
N LEU A 22 7.10 12.01 -10.48
CA LEU A 22 7.94 12.41 -11.61
C LEU A 22 9.40 12.58 -11.20
N TRP A 23 9.65 13.19 -10.04
CA TRP A 23 11.00 13.33 -9.49
C TRP A 23 11.63 11.94 -9.24
N LEU A 24 10.89 11.02 -8.62
CA LEU A 24 11.34 9.65 -8.38
C LEU A 24 11.69 8.93 -9.70
N LYS A 25 10.84 9.07 -10.72
CA LYS A 25 11.10 8.48 -12.04
C LYS A 25 12.35 9.05 -12.70
N ARG A 26 12.52 10.37 -12.69
CA ARG A 26 13.72 11.05 -13.23
C ARG A 26 15.00 10.61 -12.54
N ASN A 27 14.95 10.40 -11.22
CA ASN A 27 16.07 9.93 -10.41
C ASN A 27 16.21 8.39 -10.39
N LYS A 28 15.48 7.67 -11.25
CA LYS A 28 15.51 6.20 -11.36
C LYS A 28 15.24 5.48 -10.03
N PHE A 29 14.43 6.08 -9.18
CA PHE A 29 14.07 5.54 -7.87
C PHE A 29 12.75 4.77 -7.93
N ARG A 30 12.74 3.57 -7.37
CA ARG A 30 11.56 2.72 -7.24
C ARG A 30 11.35 2.36 -5.78
N LEU A 31 10.23 2.79 -5.23
CA LEU A 31 9.90 2.62 -3.82
C LEU A 31 9.12 1.34 -3.59
N ASP A 32 9.68 0.44 -2.79
CA ASP A 32 8.93 -0.71 -2.27
C ASP A 32 8.20 -0.38 -0.96
N GLN A 33 8.84 0.41 -0.09
CA GLN A 33 8.30 0.76 1.22
C GLN A 33 7.62 2.13 1.21
N VAL A 34 6.29 2.08 1.04
CA VAL A 34 5.43 3.26 1.13
C VAL A 34 4.31 3.01 2.14
N GLN A 35 4.22 3.88 3.14
CA GLN A 35 3.15 3.87 4.13
C GLN A 35 2.27 5.11 4.00
N THR A 36 0.98 4.92 4.18
CA THR A 36 0.05 6.03 4.30
C THR A 36 0.22 6.69 5.67
N PHE A 37 0.24 8.01 5.72
CA PHE A 37 0.28 8.78 6.95
C PHE A 37 -0.79 8.27 7.94
N LEU A 38 -0.32 7.96 9.15
CA LEU A 38 -1.14 7.60 10.28
C LEU A 38 -0.87 8.64 11.38
N PRO A 39 -1.88 9.40 11.84
CA PRO A 39 -1.68 10.37 12.90
C PRO A 39 -1.17 9.68 14.18
N THR A 40 0.02 10.08 14.62
CA THR A 40 0.61 9.66 15.89
C THR A 40 0.64 10.83 16.88
N PRO A 41 0.49 10.58 18.20
CA PRO A 41 0.58 11.64 19.19
C PRO A 41 1.94 12.34 19.13
N MET A 42 1.98 13.59 19.58
CA MET A 42 3.19 14.43 19.64
C MET A 42 3.84 14.76 18.28
N ALA A 43 3.19 14.47 17.14
CA ALA A 43 3.67 14.85 15.82
C ALA A 43 3.00 16.14 15.31
N ILE A 44 3.80 17.06 14.75
CA ILE A 44 3.33 18.30 14.10
C ILE A 44 2.35 17.99 12.97
N ALA A 45 2.65 16.97 12.16
CA ALA A 45 1.76 16.50 11.10
C ALA A 45 0.40 16.05 11.65
N THR A 46 0.34 15.46 12.84
CA THR A 46 -0.93 15.10 13.48
C THR A 46 -1.71 16.33 13.92
N ALA A 47 -1.02 17.35 14.45
CA ALA A 47 -1.67 18.64 14.72
C ALA A 47 -2.25 19.25 13.43
N MET A 48 -1.52 19.21 12.31
CA MET A 48 -2.03 19.63 11.00
C MET A 48 -3.23 18.77 10.56
N TYR A 49 -3.15 17.45 10.74
CA TYR A 49 -4.21 16.52 10.35
C TYR A 49 -5.53 16.79 11.07
N HIS A 50 -5.49 17.17 12.35
CA HIS A 50 -6.69 17.43 13.13
C HIS A 50 -7.17 18.88 13.06
N SER A 51 -6.25 19.85 13.10
CA SER A 51 -6.61 21.27 13.09
C SER A 51 -6.81 21.85 11.68
N GLU A 52 -6.29 21.18 10.65
CA GLU A 52 -6.23 21.69 9.27
C GLU A 52 -5.56 23.07 9.20
N LYS A 53 -4.65 23.37 10.13
CA LYS A 53 -3.83 24.58 10.17
C LYS A 53 -2.36 24.21 10.22
N ASN A 54 -1.51 25.12 9.75
CA ASN A 54 -0.07 24.97 9.90
C ASN A 54 0.36 25.48 11.28
N PRO A 55 0.75 24.60 12.23
CA PRO A 55 1.11 25.00 13.59
C PRO A 55 2.49 25.69 13.66
N LEU A 56 3.28 25.65 12.59
CA LEU A 56 4.57 26.36 12.50
C LEU A 56 4.39 27.85 12.18
N ALA A 57 3.19 28.24 11.73
CA ALA A 57 2.83 29.63 11.48
C ALA A 57 1.88 30.14 12.57
N LYS A 58 1.76 31.46 12.69
CA LYS A 58 0.79 32.07 13.62
C LYS A 58 -0.63 31.61 13.26
N VAL A 59 -1.27 30.90 14.18
CA VAL A 59 -2.65 30.41 14.02
C VAL A 59 -3.62 31.48 14.51
N GLY A 60 -4.56 31.86 13.65
CA GLY A 60 -5.62 32.82 13.90
C GLY A 60 -6.77 32.61 12.92
N ARG A 61 -7.78 33.50 12.97
CA ARG A 61 -9.00 33.35 12.13
C ARG A 61 -8.72 33.41 10.63
N ALA A 62 -7.71 34.18 10.22
CA ALA A 62 -7.32 34.36 8.82
C ALA A 62 -6.25 33.36 8.34
N SER A 63 -5.83 32.40 9.18
CA SER A 63 -4.76 31.46 8.80
C SER A 63 -5.23 30.53 7.67
N ALA A 64 -4.35 30.31 6.69
CA ALA A 64 -4.58 29.37 5.61
C ALA A 64 -4.91 27.97 6.13
N THR A 65 -5.84 27.32 5.44
CA THR A 65 -6.23 25.93 5.75
C THR A 65 -5.29 24.97 5.03
N VAL A 66 -4.87 23.93 5.74
CA VAL A 66 -4.00 22.87 5.27
C VAL A 66 -4.87 21.74 4.74
N GLU A 67 -4.74 21.44 3.44
CA GLU A 67 -5.45 20.32 2.83
C GLU A 67 -5.00 18.99 3.46
N THR A 68 -5.96 18.15 3.86
CA THR A 68 -5.67 16.91 4.58
C THR A 68 -6.39 15.71 3.94
N VAL A 69 -5.61 14.68 3.63
CA VAL A 69 -6.12 13.47 2.97
C VAL A 69 -6.78 12.52 3.98
N ARG A 70 -8.10 12.62 4.11
CA ARG A 70 -8.90 11.74 4.99
C ARG A 70 -9.49 10.55 4.25
N ASN A 71 -9.88 10.73 3.00
CA ASN A 71 -10.63 9.71 2.26
C ASN A 71 -9.73 8.54 1.81
N ALA A 72 -10.29 7.33 1.81
CA ALA A 72 -9.53 6.10 1.50
C ALA A 72 -9.04 6.04 0.04
N ARG A 73 -9.83 6.58 -0.90
CA ARG A 73 -9.48 6.57 -2.34
C ARG A 73 -8.25 7.43 -2.62
N GLN A 74 -8.19 8.64 -2.07
CA GLN A 74 -7.09 9.58 -2.22
C GLN A 74 -5.84 9.10 -1.47
N ARG A 75 -5.99 8.47 -0.29
CA ARG A 75 -4.86 7.76 0.37
C ARG A 75 -4.26 6.68 -0.53
N ARG A 76 -5.10 5.88 -1.20
CA ARG A 76 -4.65 4.88 -2.18
C ARG A 76 -4.01 5.53 -3.41
N LEU A 77 -4.56 6.64 -3.89
CA LEU A 77 -4.01 7.40 -5.02
C LEU A 77 -2.62 7.96 -4.71
N HIS A 78 -2.45 8.61 -3.55
CA HIS A 78 -1.15 9.15 -3.11
C HIS A 78 -0.11 8.05 -3.01
N LYS A 79 -0.48 6.91 -2.42
CA LYS A 79 0.40 5.73 -2.35
C LYS A 79 0.72 5.17 -3.75
N ALA A 80 -0.25 5.14 -4.65
CA ALA A 80 -0.08 4.71 -6.03
C ALA A 80 0.92 5.59 -6.80
N PHE A 81 0.92 6.91 -6.59
CA PHE A 81 1.89 7.81 -7.21
C PHE A 81 3.33 7.46 -6.82
N LEU A 82 3.59 7.20 -5.54
CA LEU A 82 4.93 6.82 -5.07
C LEU A 82 5.35 5.42 -5.57
N ARG A 83 4.38 4.55 -5.84
CA ARG A 83 4.59 3.21 -6.43
C ARG A 83 4.14 3.15 -7.90
N TYR A 84 4.51 4.16 -8.68
CA TYR A 84 4.10 4.28 -10.10
C TYR A 84 4.49 3.07 -10.98
N HIS A 85 5.51 2.32 -10.59
CA HIS A 85 6.02 1.17 -11.33
C HIS A 85 5.17 -0.11 -11.12
N ASP A 86 4.35 -0.16 -10.07
CA ASP A 86 3.48 -1.30 -9.79
C ASP A 86 2.25 -1.27 -10.71
N ALA A 87 2.14 -2.28 -11.59
CA ALA A 87 1.08 -2.39 -12.58
C ALA A 87 -0.32 -2.45 -11.97
N ASN A 88 -0.47 -2.87 -10.72
CA ASN A 88 -1.77 -2.87 -10.04
C ASN A 88 -2.33 -1.47 -9.81
N ASN A 89 -1.46 -0.46 -9.78
CA ASN A 89 -1.84 0.93 -9.54
C ASN A 89 -2.18 1.68 -10.84
N TRP A 90 -1.80 1.15 -12.00
CA TRP A 90 -1.94 1.86 -13.30
C TRP A 90 -3.36 2.26 -13.66
N PRO A 91 -4.43 1.47 -13.41
CA PRO A 91 -5.79 1.91 -13.68
C PRO A 91 -6.19 3.16 -12.88
N LEU A 92 -5.89 3.15 -11.57
CA LEU A 92 -6.17 4.29 -10.68
C LEU A 92 -5.37 5.54 -11.08
N LEU A 93 -4.08 5.35 -11.41
CA LEU A 93 -3.23 6.45 -11.88
C LEU A 93 -3.71 7.01 -13.22
N ARG A 94 -4.17 6.15 -14.14
CA ARG A 94 -4.69 6.56 -15.45
C ARG A 94 -5.95 7.40 -15.31
N GLU A 95 -6.88 7.00 -14.43
CA GLU A 95 -8.06 7.79 -14.09
C GLU A 95 -7.68 9.17 -13.52
N ALA A 96 -6.80 9.20 -12.51
CA ALA A 96 -6.39 10.43 -11.85
C ALA A 96 -5.64 11.37 -12.81
N LEU A 97 -4.70 10.86 -13.61
CA LEU A 97 -3.97 11.66 -14.60
C LEU A 97 -4.90 12.29 -15.63
N LYS A 98 -5.93 11.57 -16.10
CA LYS A 98 -6.95 12.12 -16.99
C LYS A 98 -7.76 13.22 -16.31
N GLN A 99 -8.20 13.02 -15.07
CA GLN A 99 -8.94 14.03 -14.30
C GLN A 99 -8.11 15.29 -14.03
N MET A 100 -6.80 15.14 -13.85
CA MET A 100 -5.87 16.25 -13.64
C MET A 100 -5.47 16.97 -14.94
N GLY A 101 -5.96 16.52 -16.10
CA GLY A 101 -5.56 17.07 -17.41
C GLY A 101 -4.12 16.70 -17.81
N ARG A 102 -3.54 15.67 -17.18
CA ARG A 102 -2.15 15.21 -17.39
C ARG A 102 -2.08 13.88 -18.16
N ALA A 103 -2.92 13.76 -19.18
CA ALA A 103 -2.92 12.59 -20.06
C ALA A 103 -1.61 12.44 -20.85
N ASP A 104 -0.83 13.51 -21.00
CA ASP A 104 0.53 13.53 -21.56
C ASP A 104 1.49 12.57 -20.84
N LEU A 105 1.24 12.30 -19.56
CA LEU A 105 2.05 11.40 -18.74
C LEU A 105 1.69 9.91 -18.91
N ILE A 106 0.82 9.58 -19.87
CA ILE A 106 0.42 8.21 -20.16
C ILE A 106 1.06 7.76 -21.49
N GLY A 107 1.95 6.77 -21.44
CA GLY A 107 2.59 6.19 -22.62
C GLY A 107 3.90 5.47 -22.27
N ASN A 108 4.56 4.92 -23.30
CA ASN A 108 5.71 4.02 -23.14
C ASN A 108 7.09 4.70 -23.24
N GLY A 109 7.12 6.01 -23.42
CA GLY A 109 8.32 6.84 -23.48
C GLY A 109 8.89 7.22 -22.10
N HIS A 110 10.10 7.77 -22.13
CA HIS A 110 10.87 8.08 -20.91
C HIS A 110 10.24 9.17 -20.03
N GLN A 111 9.52 10.13 -20.63
CA GLN A 111 8.94 11.28 -19.94
C GLN A 111 7.54 11.01 -19.36
N GLN A 112 6.86 9.95 -19.83
CA GLN A 112 5.56 9.54 -19.30
C GLN A 112 5.74 8.90 -17.92
N LEU A 113 4.72 8.87 -17.06
CA LEU A 113 4.79 8.26 -15.74
C LEU A 113 4.45 6.76 -15.80
N ILE A 114 3.33 6.42 -16.44
CA ILE A 114 2.79 5.07 -16.58
C ILE A 114 2.61 4.67 -18.05
N PRO A 115 2.68 3.38 -18.40
CA PRO A 115 2.47 2.92 -19.77
C PRO A 115 1.01 3.00 -20.23
N SER A 116 0.80 2.98 -21.55
CA SER A 116 -0.53 2.96 -22.16
C SER A 116 -1.25 1.62 -22.00
N PHE A 117 -0.50 0.52 -21.91
CA PHE A 117 -1.05 -0.83 -21.79
C PHE A 117 -1.24 -1.26 -20.33
N GLN A 118 -1.96 -2.37 -20.12
CA GLN A 118 -2.12 -3.04 -18.83
C GLN A 118 -1.70 -4.52 -18.99
N PRO A 119 -0.76 -5.05 -18.19
CA PRO A 119 -0.37 -6.44 -18.24
C PRO A 119 -1.51 -7.35 -17.79
N PRO A 120 -1.71 -8.54 -18.40
CA PRO A 120 -2.69 -9.52 -17.95
C PRO A 120 -2.53 -9.84 -16.46
N GLY A 121 -3.65 -9.98 -15.75
CA GLY A 121 -3.66 -10.33 -14.32
C GLY A 121 -3.36 -9.18 -13.35
N THR A 122 -3.13 -7.95 -13.84
CA THR A 122 -2.88 -6.77 -12.99
C THR A 122 -3.96 -5.71 -13.16
N GLY A 123 -4.25 -4.93 -12.11
CA GLY A 123 -5.18 -3.80 -12.18
C GLY A 123 -6.68 -4.15 -12.21
N THR A 124 -7.03 -5.39 -12.57
CA THR A 124 -8.41 -5.93 -12.55
C THR A 124 -8.64 -6.84 -11.35
N ARG A 125 -8.25 -6.43 -10.14
CA ARG A 125 -8.61 -7.21 -8.95
C ARG A 125 -10.03 -6.86 -8.54
N ARG A 126 -11.00 -7.54 -9.13
CA ARG A 126 -12.33 -7.72 -8.51
C ARG A 126 -12.05 -8.19 -7.06
N PRO A 127 -12.68 -7.59 -6.03
CA PRO A 127 -12.55 -8.15 -4.70
C PRO A 127 -12.91 -9.63 -4.80
N PRO A 128 -12.15 -10.56 -4.18
CA PRO A 128 -12.55 -11.95 -4.15
C PRO A 128 -14.01 -11.98 -3.66
N PRO A 129 -14.90 -12.79 -4.28
CA PRO A 129 -16.25 -12.93 -3.75
C PRO A 129 -16.12 -13.25 -2.26
N ALA A 130 -16.85 -12.52 -1.42
CA ALA A 130 -16.90 -12.77 0.01
C ALA A 130 -17.05 -14.28 0.20
N SER A 131 -16.06 -14.89 0.81
CA SER A 131 -15.92 -16.33 0.94
C SER A 131 -17.25 -16.95 1.34
N ALA A 132 -17.82 -17.79 0.47
CA ALA A 132 -18.76 -18.80 0.92
C ALA A 132 -18.06 -19.54 2.06
N THR A 133 -18.65 -19.47 3.25
CA THR A 133 -18.22 -20.21 4.43
C THR A 133 -18.00 -21.66 4.05
N ALA A 134 -16.75 -22.07 3.91
CA ALA A 134 -16.39 -23.47 3.84
C ALA A 134 -16.77 -24.07 5.20
N LYS A 135 -17.85 -24.87 5.22
CA LYS A 135 -18.23 -25.67 6.38
C LYS A 135 -17.07 -26.61 6.70
N THR A 136 -16.29 -26.28 7.72
CA THR A 136 -15.28 -27.19 8.27
C THR A 136 -16.01 -28.37 8.89
N ALA A 137 -15.87 -29.56 8.31
CA ALA A 137 -16.31 -30.81 8.92
C ALA A 137 -15.48 -31.08 10.20
N PRO A 138 -16.08 -31.57 11.30
CA PRO A 138 -15.35 -31.80 12.54
C PRO A 138 -14.36 -32.96 12.36
N ARG A 139 -13.09 -32.69 12.66
CA ARG A 139 -12.00 -33.69 12.70
C ARG A 139 -12.21 -34.58 13.93
N ALA A 140 -12.28 -35.89 13.73
CA ALA A 140 -12.35 -36.89 14.80
C ALA A 140 -11.05 -36.90 15.63
N PRO A 141 -11.11 -37.19 16.95
CA PRO A 141 -9.93 -37.21 17.81
C PRO A 141 -9.08 -38.47 17.55
N VAL A 142 -7.77 -38.27 17.37
CA VAL A 142 -6.80 -39.35 17.19
C VAL A 142 -6.47 -39.95 18.57
N ARG A 143 -6.82 -41.22 18.79
CA ARG A 143 -6.40 -41.99 19.97
C ARG A 143 -4.90 -42.29 19.90
N ALA A 144 -4.16 -41.94 20.95
CA ALA A 144 -2.78 -42.35 21.14
C ALA A 144 -2.70 -43.86 21.42
N ALA A 145 -2.03 -44.61 20.56
CA ALA A 145 -1.68 -46.01 20.80
C ALA A 145 -0.24 -46.08 21.30
N VAL A 146 -0.08 -46.47 22.56
CA VAL A 146 1.19 -46.86 23.18
C VAL A 146 1.62 -48.21 22.60
N SER A 147 2.77 -48.26 21.92
CA SER A 147 3.36 -49.49 21.40
C SER A 147 4.22 -50.18 22.48
N ALA A 148 3.81 -51.39 22.86
CA ALA A 148 4.57 -52.29 23.72
C ALA A 148 5.66 -53.02 22.90
N ALA A 149 6.86 -53.16 23.49
CA ALA A 149 7.99 -53.89 22.92
C ALA A 149 7.81 -55.42 23.07
N PRO A 150 8.26 -56.25 22.10
CA PRO A 150 8.27 -57.69 22.27
C PRO A 150 9.61 -58.19 22.82
N ALA A 151 9.54 -59.07 23.82
CA ALA A 151 10.63 -59.89 24.31
C ALA A 151 10.94 -61.02 23.31
N GLY A 152 12.20 -61.13 22.92
CA GLY A 152 12.70 -62.16 21.99
C GLY A 152 13.90 -62.90 22.56
N THR A 153 13.64 -64.10 23.05
CA THR A 153 14.56 -65.11 23.57
C THR A 153 15.55 -65.59 22.51
N ARG A 154 16.84 -65.71 22.84
CA ARG A 154 17.75 -66.61 22.11
C ARG A 154 18.73 -67.28 23.06
N SER A 155 18.58 -68.60 23.17
CA SER A 155 19.39 -69.49 24.01
C SER A 155 20.53 -70.12 23.20
N ARG A 156 21.74 -69.95 23.74
CA ARG A 156 22.85 -70.91 23.91
C ARG A 156 23.63 -71.54 22.72
N LYS A 157 24.96 -71.58 23.02
CA LYS A 157 26.01 -72.58 22.76
C LYS A 157 26.87 -72.40 21.49
N ARG A 158 28.15 -72.07 21.72
CA ARG A 158 29.23 -73.07 21.84
C ARG A 158 30.31 -72.54 22.77
#